data_AF-A0A942PKX4-F1
#
_entry.id   AF-A0A942PKX4-F1
#
_cell.length_a   1.000
_cell.length_b   1.000
_cell.length_c   1.000
_cell.angle_alpha   90.00
_cell.angle_beta   90.00
_cell.angle_gamma   90.00
#
_symmetry.space_group_name_H-M   'P 1'
#
loop_
_entity.id
_entity.type
_entity.pdbx_description
1 polymer ?
#
loop_
_entity_poly.entity_id
_entity_poly.type
_entity_poly.pdbx_seq_one_letter_code
_entity_poly.pdbx_strand_id
1 'polypeptide(L)'
;MALLENLKKQFDQLINPDKEDGEEEFFPPLDSGKSSAFSHPSKDAGLKQNLNSSPAPIPFAEIYKTAYTHGLEKTYALETVNINSIRKLTPTTSPSLSSSISEEVSEFTVLEKKQLEFDFGQGFREWMAPLFLEEPIHLLGLSSPAEKCLEKNGKYTLQDLLKADTPDLVFLKGMGQGHIDEIQQALKKYLKNRSLEKDYSLGWGSWIKSLVGSYDRKKSYIFLEKFDLSSLLSLSPLESMEIRKLSAQKKEEWSLDVKQFCTSPLKCAQVQKRMQEVVDTFIKPWMLNRSGIATLQELKERLQKVSSSSKIAPRALEFFNQLFYSNHFCLASFLPEVEKDLFCVDRPTAAVYEDLTKKASTYFYSLKVSYNLDHFIDLLEKEAMKEWNCYARADMQKMLRLSPLFSVRKGASHQLEIRLS
;
A
#
# COMPACT_ATOMS: atom_id res chain seq x y z
N MET A 1 -0.67 14.33 -36.37
CA MET A 1 -1.94 14.33 -35.62
C MET A 1 -2.54 12.93 -35.52
N ALA A 2 -2.69 12.16 -36.61
CA ALA A 2 -3.24 10.80 -36.57
C ALA A 2 -2.48 9.76 -35.70
N LEU A 3 -1.16 9.92 -35.51
CA LEU A 3 -0.36 9.05 -34.62
C LEU A 3 -0.60 9.33 -33.12
N LEU A 4 -1.02 10.55 -32.76
CA LEU A 4 -1.30 10.94 -31.38
C LEU A 4 -2.69 10.47 -30.93
N GLU A 5 -3.66 10.45 -31.84
CA GLU A 5 -5.01 9.91 -31.57
C GLU A 5 -4.98 8.39 -31.38
N ASN A 6 -4.11 7.68 -32.10
CA ASN A 6 -3.97 6.23 -31.97
C ASN A 6 -3.31 5.82 -30.63
N LEU A 7 -2.35 6.61 -30.15
CA LEU A 7 -1.71 6.39 -28.84
C LEU A 7 -2.64 6.75 -27.66
N LYS A 8 -3.48 7.77 -27.82
CA LYS A 8 -4.51 8.12 -26.83
C LYS A 8 -5.56 7.02 -26.71
N LYS A 9 -6.02 6.44 -27.83
CA LYS A 9 -6.92 5.26 -27.82
C LYS A 9 -6.31 4.04 -27.11
N GLN A 10 -5.02 3.79 -27.31
CA GLN A 10 -4.33 2.69 -26.62
C GLN A 10 -4.18 2.92 -25.11
N PHE A 11 -4.04 4.17 -24.68
CA PHE A 11 -3.95 4.53 -23.27
C PHE A 11 -5.33 4.48 -22.57
N ASP A 12 -6.40 4.88 -23.25
CA ASP A 12 -7.76 4.86 -22.70
C ASP A 12 -8.32 3.43 -22.58
N GLN A 13 -7.95 2.51 -23.49
CA GLN A 13 -8.29 1.07 -23.39
C GLN A 13 -7.59 0.36 -22.23
N LEU A 14 -6.45 0.87 -21.76
CA LEU A 14 -5.72 0.34 -20.59
C LEU A 14 -6.38 0.73 -19.25
N ILE A 15 -7.24 1.75 -19.25
CA ILE A 15 -7.85 2.30 -18.02
C ILE A 15 -9.29 1.80 -17.83
N ASN A 16 -10.01 1.48 -18.92
CA ASN A 16 -11.38 0.92 -18.88
C ASN A 16 -11.59 -0.10 -20.03
N PRO A 17 -11.61 -1.42 -19.76
CA PRO A 17 -11.72 -2.43 -20.81
C PRO A 17 -13.13 -2.63 -21.40
N ASP A 18 -14.18 -2.04 -20.82
CA ASP A 18 -15.58 -2.34 -21.19
C ASP A 18 -16.26 -1.28 -22.08
N LYS A 19 -15.50 -0.53 -22.89
CA LYS A 19 -16.09 0.32 -23.94
C LYS A 19 -15.80 -0.25 -25.32
N GLU A 20 -16.57 -1.27 -25.70
CA GLU A 20 -16.77 -1.62 -27.11
C GLU A 20 -17.90 -0.76 -27.69
N ASP A 21 -17.52 -0.02 -28.74
CA ASP A 21 -18.27 0.52 -29.88
C ASP A 21 -19.79 0.75 -29.78
N GLY A 22 -20.15 2.04 -29.87
CA GLY A 22 -21.49 2.51 -30.19
C GLY A 22 -21.42 3.81 -31.00
N GLU A 23 -21.50 3.67 -32.33
CA GLU A 23 -22.07 4.60 -33.33
C GLU A 23 -21.53 6.05 -33.36
N GLU A 24 -20.51 6.31 -34.20
CA GLU A 24 -20.24 7.66 -34.72
C GLU A 24 -21.15 7.95 -35.92
N GLU A 25 -22.19 8.77 -35.71
CA GLU A 25 -22.97 9.39 -36.78
C GLU A 25 -22.11 10.39 -37.58
N PHE A 26 -22.01 10.12 -38.87
CA PHE A 26 -21.30 10.91 -39.86
C PHE A 26 -22.14 12.15 -40.25
N PHE A 27 -21.74 13.34 -39.81
CA PHE A 27 -22.28 14.60 -40.37
C PHE A 27 -21.24 15.24 -41.31
N PRO A 28 -21.53 15.41 -42.62
CA PRO A 28 -20.62 16.06 -43.54
C PRO A 28 -20.68 17.59 -43.39
N PRO A 29 -19.58 18.33 -43.58
CA PRO A 29 -19.65 19.77 -43.69
C PRO A 29 -20.14 20.17 -45.08
N LEU A 30 -21.26 20.91 -45.13
CA LEU A 30 -21.57 21.79 -46.25
C LEU A 30 -20.55 22.93 -46.25
N ASP A 31 -19.79 23.07 -47.33
CA ASP A 31 -19.38 24.40 -47.74
C ASP A 31 -19.39 24.52 -49.26
N SER A 32 -20.13 25.54 -49.69
CA SER A 32 -20.45 25.85 -51.08
C SER A 32 -19.28 26.52 -51.79
N GLY A 33 -18.88 25.88 -52.88
CA GLY A 33 -18.31 26.40 -54.12
C GLY A 33 -17.71 27.81 -54.18
N LYS A 34 -16.47 27.87 -54.68
CA LYS A 34 -16.12 28.73 -55.82
C LYS A 34 -15.13 28.02 -56.75
N SER A 35 -15.50 28.08 -58.02
CA SER A 35 -14.90 27.53 -59.23
C SER A 35 -13.53 28.07 -59.61
N SER A 36 -12.67 27.26 -60.22
CA SER A 36 -12.17 27.38 -61.61
C SER A 36 -11.10 26.28 -61.83
N ALA A 37 -11.32 25.28 -62.68
CA ALA A 37 -11.08 25.26 -64.13
C ALA A 37 -9.65 24.82 -64.51
N PHE A 38 -9.61 23.97 -65.54
CA PHE A 38 -8.49 23.57 -66.41
C PHE A 38 -7.65 22.30 -66.10
N SER A 39 -8.05 21.26 -66.84
CA SER A 39 -7.24 20.48 -67.81
C SER A 39 -6.16 19.50 -67.33
N HIS A 40 -6.52 18.20 -67.48
CA HIS A 40 -5.69 17.09 -68.02
C HIS A 40 -4.89 17.48 -69.30
N PRO A 41 -4.05 16.62 -69.90
CA PRO A 41 -3.64 15.24 -69.55
C PRO A 41 -2.10 15.00 -69.70
N SER A 42 -1.61 13.79 -69.47
CA SER A 42 -1.07 12.84 -70.49
C SER A 42 0.35 12.45 -70.03
N LYS A 43 0.96 11.32 -70.35
CA LYS A 43 0.88 10.41 -71.51
C LYS A 43 1.72 9.17 -71.09
N ASP A 44 1.23 7.95 -71.32
CA ASP A 44 1.66 7.06 -72.43
C ASP A 44 3.12 6.61 -72.33
N ALA A 45 3.54 5.43 -72.75
CA ALA A 45 2.93 4.23 -73.32
C ALA A 45 4.10 3.25 -73.51
N GLY A 46 3.83 1.96 -73.71
CA GLY A 46 4.90 1.01 -74.04
C GLY A 46 4.51 -0.44 -74.27
N LEU A 47 3.40 -0.70 -74.95
CA LEU A 47 3.01 -1.99 -75.53
C LEU A 47 3.86 -2.32 -76.78
N LYS A 48 4.31 -3.58 -76.95
CA LYS A 48 4.31 -4.38 -78.21
C LYS A 48 4.43 -5.88 -77.84
N GLN A 49 3.37 -6.68 -77.95
CA GLN A 49 2.89 -7.47 -79.12
C GLN A 49 3.82 -8.62 -79.58
N ASN A 50 3.31 -9.86 -79.46
CA ASN A 50 3.21 -10.79 -80.61
C ASN A 50 2.19 -11.92 -80.35
N LEU A 51 1.54 -12.33 -81.44
CA LEU A 51 0.30 -13.12 -81.55
C LEU A 51 0.55 -14.55 -82.10
N ASN A 52 -0.47 -15.39 -81.91
CA ASN A 52 -0.74 -16.74 -82.46
C ASN A 52 -0.09 -17.90 -81.70
N SER A 53 -0.77 -18.99 -81.27
CA SER A 53 -1.97 -19.69 -81.74
C SER A 53 -2.55 -20.61 -80.64
N SER A 54 -3.88 -20.79 -80.56
CA SER A 54 -4.57 -21.84 -79.77
C SER A 54 -4.86 -23.05 -80.70
N PRO A 55 -5.02 -24.33 -80.27
CA PRO A 55 -5.64 -24.79 -79.01
C PRO A 55 -5.14 -26.11 -78.36
N ALA A 56 -5.04 -26.16 -77.02
CA ALA A 56 -5.32 -27.34 -76.17
C ALA A 56 -5.14 -26.96 -74.67
N PRO A 57 -5.96 -27.47 -73.74
CA PRO A 57 -5.81 -27.17 -72.32
C PRO A 57 -4.60 -27.93 -71.75
N ILE A 58 -3.59 -27.17 -71.32
CA ILE A 58 -2.39 -27.72 -70.67
C ILE A 58 -2.80 -28.26 -69.28
N PRO A 59 -2.42 -29.50 -68.91
CA PRO A 59 -2.73 -30.07 -67.61
C PRO A 59 -2.17 -29.23 -66.45
N PHE A 60 -2.92 -29.14 -65.35
CA PHE A 60 -2.61 -28.36 -64.15
C PHE A 60 -1.20 -28.61 -63.55
N ALA A 61 -0.58 -29.74 -63.90
CA ALA A 61 0.74 -30.16 -63.41
C ALA A 61 1.93 -29.39 -64.00
N GLU A 62 1.79 -28.68 -65.13
CA GLU A 62 2.92 -28.00 -65.79
C GLU A 62 3.03 -26.50 -65.46
N ILE A 63 2.04 -25.92 -64.79
CA ILE A 63 1.99 -24.50 -64.43
C ILE A 63 3.07 -24.14 -63.37
N TYR A 64 3.51 -25.11 -62.56
CA TYR A 64 4.50 -24.90 -61.50
C TYR A 64 5.95 -24.76 -61.98
N LYS A 65 6.26 -25.11 -63.23
CA LYS A 65 7.66 -25.13 -63.72
C LYS A 65 8.15 -23.82 -64.32
N THR A 66 7.28 -22.83 -64.53
CA THR A 66 7.65 -21.51 -65.07
C THR A 66 7.32 -20.35 -64.13
N ALA A 67 7.13 -20.63 -62.84
CA ALA A 67 7.00 -19.58 -61.83
C ALA A 67 8.39 -19.15 -61.35
N TYR A 68 8.65 -17.87 -61.55
CA TYR A 68 9.78 -17.07 -61.06
C TYR A 68 10.15 -17.43 -59.60
N THR A 69 11.33 -18.02 -59.39
CA THR A 69 11.85 -18.38 -58.07
C THR A 69 12.49 -17.16 -57.41
N HIS A 70 11.88 -16.67 -56.33
CA HIS A 70 12.22 -15.38 -55.73
C HIS A 70 13.31 -15.45 -54.64
N GLY A 71 14.17 -16.48 -54.66
CA GLY A 71 15.40 -16.56 -53.84
C GLY A 71 15.20 -16.58 -52.32
N LEU A 72 13.95 -16.64 -51.83
CA LEU A 72 13.57 -16.64 -50.41
C LEU A 72 13.04 -18.00 -49.93
N GLU A 73 13.10 -19.03 -50.77
CA GLU A 73 12.68 -20.40 -50.45
C GLU A 73 13.50 -21.01 -49.31
N LYS A 74 14.76 -20.58 -49.14
CA LYS A 74 15.64 -21.02 -48.06
C LYS A 74 15.27 -20.44 -46.69
N THR A 75 14.58 -19.30 -46.63
CA THR A 75 14.17 -18.67 -45.37
C THR A 75 12.85 -19.21 -44.82
N TYR A 76 12.05 -19.90 -45.64
CA TYR A 76 10.79 -20.54 -45.23
C TYR A 76 10.87 -22.06 -45.20
N ALA A 77 12.08 -22.64 -45.34
CA ALA A 77 12.29 -24.05 -45.09
C ALA A 77 12.10 -24.32 -43.59
N LEU A 78 10.88 -24.65 -43.20
CA LEU A 78 10.58 -25.20 -41.88
C LEU A 78 11.44 -26.46 -41.72
N GLU A 79 12.45 -26.38 -40.86
CA GLU A 79 13.23 -27.55 -40.47
C GLU A 79 12.28 -28.60 -39.91
N THR A 80 12.11 -29.69 -40.65
CA THR A 80 11.30 -30.83 -40.23
C THR A 80 11.93 -31.45 -38.99
N VAL A 81 11.44 -31.07 -37.82
CA VAL A 81 11.78 -31.72 -36.56
C VAL A 81 11.36 -33.19 -36.66
N ASN A 82 12.34 -34.10 -36.56
CA ASN A 82 12.09 -35.53 -36.65
C ASN A 82 11.41 -35.99 -35.35
N ILE A 83 10.11 -36.28 -35.42
CA ILE A 83 9.24 -36.59 -34.26
C ILE A 83 9.76 -37.80 -33.45
N ASN A 84 10.60 -38.64 -34.07
CA ASN A 84 11.24 -39.80 -33.45
C ASN A 84 12.44 -39.46 -32.55
N SER A 85 12.95 -38.22 -32.53
CA SER A 85 14.04 -37.79 -31.63
C SER A 85 13.55 -37.25 -30.29
N ILE A 86 12.24 -37.22 -30.04
CA ILE A 86 11.67 -36.75 -28.77
C ILE A 86 11.61 -37.92 -27.79
N ARG A 87 12.41 -37.87 -26.72
CA ARG A 87 12.34 -38.83 -25.61
C ARG A 87 10.96 -38.78 -24.96
N LYS A 88 10.24 -39.90 -24.98
CA LYS A 88 8.99 -40.09 -24.22
C LYS A 88 9.33 -40.25 -22.73
N LEU A 89 8.90 -39.31 -21.89
CA LEU A 89 8.91 -39.49 -20.44
C LEU A 89 7.76 -40.42 -20.06
N THR A 90 8.11 -41.60 -19.55
CA THR A 90 7.16 -42.56 -18.93
C THR A 90 6.56 -41.98 -17.64
N PRO A 91 5.27 -42.25 -17.34
CA PRO A 91 4.64 -41.80 -16.11
C PRO A 91 5.01 -42.76 -14.97
N THR A 92 5.75 -42.26 -13.99
CA THR A 92 6.05 -43.00 -12.75
C THR A 92 5.15 -42.48 -11.64
N THR A 93 4.17 -43.32 -11.28
CA THR A 93 3.62 -43.58 -9.95
C THR A 93 3.88 -42.55 -8.84
N SER A 94 2.80 -41.93 -8.37
CA SER A 94 2.68 -41.20 -7.11
C SER A 94 2.84 -42.11 -5.88
N PRO A 95 3.46 -41.60 -4.80
CA PRO A 95 2.96 -41.91 -3.46
C PRO A 95 2.68 -40.66 -2.60
N SER A 96 1.48 -40.70 -2.03
CA SER A 96 1.03 -40.19 -0.72
C SER A 96 1.24 -38.73 -0.31
N LEU A 97 0.09 -38.06 -0.25
CA LEU A 97 -0.30 -37.01 0.70
C LEU A 97 0.42 -37.03 2.06
N SER A 98 0.92 -35.86 2.45
CA SER A 98 0.72 -35.31 3.79
C SER A 98 0.13 -33.90 3.66
N SER A 99 -1.15 -33.80 4.01
CA SER A 99 -1.86 -32.59 4.44
C SER A 99 -1.02 -31.84 5.50
N SER A 100 -1.01 -30.52 5.62
CA SER A 100 -2.08 -29.52 5.46
C SER A 100 -1.43 -28.14 5.63
N ILE A 101 -1.86 -27.15 4.85
CA ILE A 101 -2.19 -25.77 5.26
C ILE A 101 -2.93 -25.21 4.05
N SER A 102 -4.25 -25.33 4.09
CA SER A 102 -5.12 -24.46 3.32
C SER A 102 -5.07 -23.11 4.01
N GLU A 103 -4.32 -22.15 3.47
CA GLU A 103 -4.57 -20.75 3.77
C GLU A 103 -5.89 -20.42 3.07
N GLU A 104 -6.98 -20.46 3.86
CA GLU A 104 -8.18 -19.71 3.55
C GLU A 104 -7.77 -18.23 3.46
N VAL A 105 -7.46 -17.80 2.24
CA VAL A 105 -7.39 -16.39 1.89
C VAL A 105 -8.79 -15.87 2.15
N SER A 106 -8.94 -15.13 3.24
CA SER A 106 -10.16 -14.37 3.49
C SER A 106 -10.33 -13.38 2.34
N GLU A 107 -11.19 -13.72 1.39
CA GLU A 107 -11.81 -12.78 0.46
C GLU A 107 -12.64 -11.78 1.28
N PHE A 108 -11.97 -10.79 1.85
CA PHE A 108 -12.62 -9.54 2.24
C PHE A 108 -12.56 -8.62 1.02
N THR A 109 -13.67 -8.64 0.27
CA THR A 109 -14.22 -7.56 -0.55
C THR A 109 -13.37 -6.29 -0.65
N VAL A 110 -12.56 -6.19 -1.71
CA VAL A 110 -12.08 -4.90 -2.24
C VAL A 110 -12.52 -4.82 -3.69
N LEU A 111 -13.83 -4.69 -3.87
CA LEU A 111 -14.41 -4.34 -5.15
C LEU A 111 -15.59 -3.41 -4.91
N GLU A 112 -15.33 -2.29 -4.24
CA GLU A 112 -16.28 -1.19 -4.19
C GLU A 112 -15.57 0.15 -4.39
N LYS A 113 -16.04 0.86 -5.43
CA LYS A 113 -16.09 2.32 -5.58
C LYS A 113 -14.83 3.03 -6.07
N LYS A 114 -14.66 3.02 -7.41
CA LYS A 114 -14.21 4.20 -8.18
C LYS A 114 -15.30 5.30 -8.18
N GLN A 115 -15.89 5.61 -7.03
CA GLN A 115 -16.65 6.85 -6.86
C GLN A 115 -15.65 7.94 -6.48
N LEU A 116 -15.82 9.14 -7.02
CA LEU A 116 -15.13 10.33 -6.54
C LEU A 116 -15.55 10.55 -5.07
N GLU A 117 -14.85 9.92 -4.14
CA GLU A 117 -15.05 10.16 -2.72
C GLU A 117 -14.65 11.60 -2.45
N PHE A 118 -15.64 12.40 -2.04
CA PHE A 118 -15.39 13.75 -1.60
C PHE A 118 -14.57 13.70 -0.31
N ASP A 119 -13.45 14.39 -0.33
CA ASP A 119 -12.52 14.41 0.78
C ASP A 119 -13.02 15.41 1.84
N PHE A 120 -13.70 14.91 2.87
CA PHE A 120 -14.21 15.71 3.98
C PHE A 120 -13.11 16.17 4.97
N GLY A 121 -11.83 15.90 4.70
CA GLY A 121 -10.69 16.35 5.50
C GLY A 121 -10.21 15.37 6.57
N GLN A 122 -9.15 15.78 7.29
CA GLN A 122 -8.53 15.00 8.37
C GLN A 122 -9.55 14.79 9.51
N GLY A 123 -9.89 13.54 9.80
CA GLY A 123 -10.89 13.14 10.81
C GLY A 123 -12.08 12.35 10.26
N PHE A 124 -12.37 12.47 8.96
CA PHE A 124 -13.40 11.67 8.27
C PHE A 124 -12.81 10.66 7.28
N ARG A 125 -11.50 10.76 7.01
CA ARG A 125 -10.78 9.79 6.20
C ARG A 125 -10.53 8.53 7.03
N GLU A 126 -10.86 7.38 6.44
CA GLU A 126 -10.42 6.06 6.91
C GLU A 126 -9.20 5.55 6.13
N TRP A 127 -8.55 6.43 5.37
CA TRP A 127 -7.42 6.12 4.51
C TRP A 127 -6.31 7.15 4.68
N MET A 128 -5.07 6.71 4.45
CA MET A 128 -3.87 7.55 4.44
C MET A 128 -3.11 7.40 3.12
N ALA A 129 -2.18 8.31 2.86
CA ALA A 129 -1.24 8.15 1.76
C ALA A 129 -0.36 6.90 2.02
N PRO A 130 -0.17 6.03 1.02
CA PRO A 130 0.57 4.79 1.21
C PRO A 130 2.00 5.01 1.73
N LEU A 131 2.35 4.33 2.81
CA LEU A 131 3.67 4.48 3.46
C LEU A 131 4.82 3.95 2.62
N PHE A 132 4.56 3.02 1.70
CA PHE A 132 5.59 2.50 0.81
C PHE A 132 6.11 3.56 -0.16
N LEU A 133 5.38 4.65 -0.41
CA LEU A 133 5.83 5.72 -1.30
C LEU A 133 7.09 6.44 -0.78
N GLU A 134 7.29 6.45 0.54
CA GLU A 134 8.46 7.04 1.18
C GLU A 134 9.67 6.11 1.19
N GLU A 135 9.54 4.88 0.68
CA GLU A 135 10.65 3.94 0.64
C GLU A 135 11.76 4.43 -0.31
N PRO A 136 13.04 4.22 0.06
CA PRO A 136 14.17 4.61 -0.77
C PRO A 136 14.29 3.72 -2.02
N ILE A 137 14.78 4.32 -3.11
CA ILE A 137 14.92 3.65 -4.41
C ILE A 137 15.82 2.41 -4.38
N HIS A 138 16.79 2.33 -3.46
CA HIS A 138 17.70 1.18 -3.30
C HIS A 138 16.98 -0.14 -3.00
N LEU A 139 15.75 -0.08 -2.50
CA LEU A 139 14.96 -1.27 -2.21
C LEU A 139 14.38 -1.92 -3.48
N LEU A 140 14.34 -1.20 -4.61
CA LEU A 140 13.93 -1.75 -5.90
C LEU A 140 14.97 -2.74 -6.46
N GLY A 141 16.21 -2.68 -5.98
CA GLY A 141 17.30 -3.57 -6.42
C GLY A 141 17.68 -3.32 -7.88
N LEU A 142 17.82 -2.04 -8.24
CA LEU A 142 18.19 -1.64 -9.60
C LEU A 142 19.70 -1.82 -9.82
N SER A 143 20.13 -1.78 -11.06
CA SER A 143 21.54 -1.75 -11.41
C SER A 143 22.24 -0.52 -10.81
N SER A 144 23.48 -0.69 -10.31
CA SER A 144 24.26 0.40 -9.70
C SER A 144 24.37 1.67 -10.59
N PRO A 145 24.50 1.57 -11.93
CA PRO A 145 24.47 2.74 -12.80
C PRO A 145 23.12 3.48 -12.79
N ALA A 146 21.99 2.75 -12.80
CA ALA A 146 20.65 3.33 -12.77
C ALA A 146 20.38 4.03 -11.43
N GLU A 147 20.72 3.39 -10.30
CA GLU A 147 20.57 3.99 -8.96
C GLU A 147 21.36 5.29 -8.84
N LYS A 148 22.66 5.27 -9.19
CA LYS A 148 23.51 6.47 -9.12
C LYS A 148 23.03 7.59 -10.03
N CYS A 149 22.38 7.26 -11.16
CA CYS A 149 21.79 8.25 -12.04
C CYS A 149 20.57 8.89 -11.39
N LEU A 150 19.68 8.10 -10.78
CA LEU A 150 18.50 8.61 -10.06
C LEU A 150 18.90 9.51 -8.87
N GLU A 151 19.87 9.10 -8.07
CA GLU A 151 20.38 9.88 -6.94
C GLU A 151 20.97 11.24 -7.38
N LYS A 152 21.74 11.25 -8.48
CA LYS A 152 22.33 12.49 -9.03
C LYS A 152 21.29 13.49 -9.49
N ASN A 153 20.11 13.01 -9.87
CA ASN A 153 18.99 13.83 -10.33
C ASN A 153 17.98 14.12 -9.21
N GLY A 154 18.37 13.89 -7.95
CA GLY A 154 17.56 14.21 -6.78
C GLY A 154 16.35 13.31 -6.57
N LYS A 155 16.34 12.12 -7.19
CA LYS A 155 15.26 11.13 -7.04
C LYS A 155 15.69 10.09 -6.01
N TYR A 156 15.21 10.20 -4.78
CA TYR A 156 15.64 9.36 -3.66
C TYR A 156 14.58 8.37 -3.20
N THR A 157 13.29 8.69 -3.41
CA THR A 157 12.15 7.87 -2.94
C THR A 157 11.32 7.32 -4.09
N LEU A 158 10.50 6.31 -3.80
CA LEU A 158 9.51 5.79 -4.77
C LEU A 158 8.51 6.87 -5.20
N GLN A 159 8.13 7.77 -4.29
CA GLN A 159 7.27 8.90 -4.61
C GLN A 159 7.89 9.83 -5.67
N ASP A 160 9.20 10.10 -5.57
CA ASP A 160 9.90 10.98 -6.51
C ASP A 160 9.94 10.39 -7.93
N LEU A 161 10.00 9.07 -8.00
CA LEU A 161 10.04 8.30 -9.22
C LEU A 161 8.66 8.18 -9.88
N LEU A 162 7.59 8.03 -9.08
CA LEU A 162 6.21 8.01 -9.56
C LEU A 162 5.73 9.38 -10.06
N LYS A 163 6.25 10.46 -9.49
CA LYS A 163 5.99 11.83 -9.95
C LYS A 163 6.82 12.23 -11.16
N ALA A 164 7.85 11.44 -11.52
CA ALA A 164 8.67 11.72 -12.68
C ALA A 164 7.97 11.20 -13.94
N ASP A 165 7.74 12.07 -14.91
CA ASP A 165 7.21 11.64 -16.19
C ASP A 165 8.29 10.87 -16.98
N THR A 166 7.86 9.95 -17.84
CA THR A 166 8.77 9.22 -18.74
C THR A 166 9.70 10.12 -19.56
N PRO A 167 9.26 11.25 -20.14
CA PRO A 167 10.17 12.22 -20.75
C PRO A 167 11.24 12.74 -19.79
N ASP A 168 10.91 13.04 -18.53
CA ASP A 168 11.88 13.54 -17.56
C ASP A 168 12.99 12.52 -17.29
N LEU A 169 12.68 11.22 -17.34
CA LEU A 169 13.65 10.12 -17.22
C LEU A 169 14.49 9.91 -18.49
N VAL A 170 13.91 10.12 -19.67
CA VAL A 170 14.59 9.98 -20.98
C VAL A 170 15.64 11.08 -21.18
N PHE A 171 15.41 12.28 -20.65
CA PHE A 171 16.36 13.39 -20.75
C PHE A 171 17.46 13.37 -19.69
N LEU A 172 17.49 12.37 -18.79
CA LEU A 172 18.53 12.26 -17.78
C LEU A 172 19.87 11.85 -18.40
N LYS A 173 20.90 12.67 -18.16
CA LYS A 173 22.26 12.43 -18.64
C LYS A 173 22.80 11.10 -18.08
N GLY A 174 23.02 10.12 -18.95
CA GLY A 174 23.54 8.79 -18.60
C GLY A 174 22.46 7.72 -18.39
N MET A 175 21.19 8.04 -18.61
CA MET A 175 20.10 7.07 -18.63
C MET A 175 19.87 6.59 -20.07
N GLY A 176 19.98 5.28 -20.32
CA GLY A 176 19.63 4.67 -21.60
C GLY A 176 18.26 3.99 -21.53
N GLN A 177 17.68 3.64 -22.68
CA GLN A 177 16.37 2.97 -22.74
C GLN A 177 16.34 1.69 -21.89
N GLY A 178 17.42 0.90 -21.89
CA GLY A 178 17.50 -0.32 -21.07
C GLY A 178 17.40 -0.07 -19.56
N HIS A 179 17.93 1.05 -19.06
CA HIS A 179 17.77 1.41 -17.64
C HIS A 179 16.34 1.87 -17.33
N ILE A 180 15.68 2.55 -18.27
CA ILE A 180 14.29 2.98 -18.13
C ILE A 180 13.37 1.77 -18.08
N ASP A 181 13.58 0.80 -18.97
CA ASP A 181 12.83 -0.45 -19.00
C ASP A 181 13.05 -1.25 -17.71
N GLU A 182 14.29 -1.30 -17.20
CA GLU A 182 14.62 -1.92 -15.91
C GLU A 182 13.84 -1.27 -14.75
N ILE A 183 13.86 0.06 -14.68
CA ILE A 183 13.14 0.83 -13.66
C ILE A 183 11.64 0.56 -13.73
N GLN A 184 11.05 0.60 -14.92
CA GLN A 184 9.62 0.34 -15.11
C GLN A 184 9.23 -1.08 -14.73
N GLN A 185 10.04 -2.08 -15.09
CA GLN A 185 9.81 -3.47 -14.71
C GLN A 185 9.93 -3.67 -13.19
N ALA A 186 10.95 -3.08 -12.56
CA ALA A 186 11.14 -3.15 -11.12
C ALA A 186 9.98 -2.48 -10.37
N LEU A 187 9.56 -1.29 -10.80
CA LEU A 187 8.38 -0.60 -10.27
C LEU A 187 7.11 -1.41 -10.44
N LYS A 188 6.83 -1.94 -11.64
CA LYS A 188 5.64 -2.75 -11.90
C LYS A 188 5.60 -4.00 -11.03
N LYS A 189 6.75 -4.64 -10.83
CA LYS A 189 6.88 -5.80 -9.93
C LYS A 189 6.65 -5.41 -8.47
N TYR A 190 7.16 -4.26 -8.05
CA TYR A 190 7.06 -3.77 -6.67
C TYR A 190 5.64 -3.31 -6.31
N LEU A 191 4.98 -2.61 -7.23
CA LEU A 191 3.64 -2.04 -7.06
C LEU A 191 2.50 -3.05 -7.26
N LYS A 192 2.81 -4.29 -7.67
CA LYS A 192 1.79 -5.29 -8.03
C LYS A 192 0.66 -5.33 -7.00
N ASN A 193 -0.55 -4.95 -7.43
CA ASN A 193 -1.80 -4.90 -6.67
C ASN A 193 -1.82 -3.93 -5.46
N ARG A 194 -0.94 -2.92 -5.40
CA ARG A 194 -0.95 -1.88 -4.37
C ARG A 194 -1.67 -0.62 -4.86
N SER A 195 -2.46 -0.02 -3.99
CA SER A 195 -3.06 1.30 -4.23
C SER A 195 -2.00 2.38 -4.13
N LEU A 196 -2.00 3.33 -5.06
CA LEU A 196 -1.07 4.46 -5.07
C LEU A 196 -1.64 5.68 -4.33
N GLU A 197 -2.96 5.77 -4.22
CA GLU A 197 -3.65 6.95 -3.71
C GLU A 197 -4.08 6.79 -2.26
N LYS A 198 -4.61 5.60 -1.91
CA LYS A 198 -5.29 5.36 -0.64
C LYS A 198 -4.91 4.01 -0.06
N ASP A 199 -4.36 4.02 1.15
CA ASP A 199 -4.17 2.83 1.98
C ASP A 199 -5.11 2.89 3.20
N TYR A 200 -5.95 1.86 3.32
CA TYR A 200 -6.84 1.64 4.48
C TYR A 200 -6.17 0.82 5.59
N SER A 201 -4.92 0.39 5.38
CA SER A 201 -4.16 -0.43 6.32
C SER A 201 -2.77 0.13 6.55
N LEU A 202 -2.21 -0.15 7.73
CA LEU A 202 -0.93 0.39 8.15
C LEU A 202 0.23 -0.55 7.79
N GLY A 203 1.02 -0.13 6.80
CA GLY A 203 2.21 -0.84 6.33
C GLY A 203 3.44 -0.59 7.21
N TRP A 204 3.46 -1.14 8.44
CA TRP A 204 4.59 -0.98 9.38
C TRP A 204 5.95 -1.30 8.77
N GLY A 205 6.05 -2.39 7.99
CA GLY A 205 7.29 -2.78 7.36
C GLY A 205 7.81 -1.74 6.36
N SER A 206 6.91 -1.12 5.60
CA SER A 206 7.23 -0.06 4.65
C SER A 206 7.68 1.23 5.35
N TRP A 207 7.04 1.56 6.47
CA TRP A 207 7.45 2.71 7.27
C TRP A 207 8.84 2.53 7.88
N ILE A 208 9.15 1.35 8.41
CA ILE A 208 10.49 1.07 8.96
C ILE A 208 11.54 1.09 7.84
N LYS A 209 11.20 0.58 6.66
CA LYS A 209 12.05 0.66 5.46
C LYS A 209 12.33 2.09 5.01
N SER A 210 11.35 3.00 5.08
CA SER A 210 11.59 4.41 4.72
C SER A 210 12.58 5.10 5.67
N LEU A 211 12.55 4.73 6.96
CA LEU A 211 13.44 5.32 7.97
C LEU A 211 14.87 4.80 7.89
N VAL A 212 15.02 3.49 7.74
CA VAL A 212 16.28 2.75 7.90
C VAL A 212 16.94 2.43 6.56
N GLY A 213 16.15 2.30 5.49
CA GLY A 213 16.63 1.86 4.17
C GLY A 213 17.51 2.86 3.43
N SER A 214 17.50 4.14 3.84
CA SER A 214 18.37 5.18 3.25
C SER A 214 19.80 5.13 3.77
N TYR A 215 20.10 4.26 4.74
CA TYR A 215 21.43 4.09 5.33
C TYR A 215 22.09 2.79 4.82
N ASP A 216 23.29 2.48 5.31
CA ASP A 216 23.99 1.26 4.96
C ASP A 216 23.18 0.01 5.34
N ARG A 217 22.86 -0.80 4.32
CA ARG A 217 22.02 -2.01 4.40
C ARG A 217 22.51 -3.00 5.46
N LYS A 218 23.83 -3.17 5.61
CA LYS A 218 24.42 -4.12 6.57
C LYS A 218 24.21 -3.67 8.01
N LYS A 219 24.52 -2.40 8.29
CA LYS A 219 24.32 -1.79 9.61
C LYS A 219 22.84 -1.78 9.98
N SER A 220 22.00 -1.37 9.03
CA SER A 220 20.55 -1.38 9.13
C SER A 220 19.97 -2.76 9.45
N TYR A 221 20.48 -3.82 8.80
CA TYR A 221 20.03 -5.19 9.08
C TYR A 221 20.37 -5.63 10.52
N ILE A 222 21.60 -5.39 10.98
CA ILE A 222 22.01 -5.71 12.36
C ILE A 222 21.16 -4.94 13.38
N PHE A 223 20.84 -3.69 13.07
CA PHE A 223 19.98 -2.88 13.93
C PHE A 223 18.55 -3.45 14.02
N LEU A 224 17.97 -3.87 12.89
CA LEU A 224 16.63 -4.47 12.85
C LEU A 224 16.59 -5.89 13.45
N GLU A 225 17.71 -6.60 13.48
CA GLU A 225 17.85 -7.91 14.15
C GLU A 225 17.49 -7.82 15.64
N LYS A 226 17.80 -6.69 16.31
CA LYS A 226 17.46 -6.47 17.73
C LYS A 226 15.96 -6.46 18.02
N PHE A 227 15.13 -6.20 17.00
CA PHE A 227 13.68 -6.09 17.12
C PHE A 227 12.95 -7.25 16.42
N ASP A 228 13.66 -8.29 15.98
CA ASP A 228 13.11 -9.37 15.13
C ASP A 228 12.45 -8.87 13.83
N LEU A 229 13.01 -7.79 13.26
CA LEU A 229 12.55 -7.14 12.02
C LEU A 229 13.53 -7.30 10.85
N SER A 230 14.51 -8.19 11.00
CA SER A 230 15.55 -8.47 10.00
C SER A 230 14.98 -8.91 8.65
N SER A 231 13.82 -9.57 8.63
CA SER A 231 13.14 -10.02 7.40
C SER A 231 12.69 -8.87 6.48
N LEU A 232 12.64 -7.63 6.97
CA LEU A 232 12.29 -6.47 6.15
C LEU A 232 13.37 -6.13 5.12
N LEU A 233 14.63 -6.44 5.40
CA LEU A 233 15.74 -6.21 4.49
C LEU A 233 16.31 -7.57 4.04
N SER A 234 16.23 -7.86 2.74
CA SER A 234 16.97 -8.99 2.19
C SER A 234 18.46 -8.66 2.19
N LEU A 235 19.32 -9.63 2.46
CA LEU A 235 20.77 -9.47 2.32
C LEU A 235 21.28 -10.46 1.28
N SER A 236 22.37 -10.11 0.61
CA SER A 236 23.12 -11.07 -0.19
C SER A 236 23.77 -12.14 0.72
N PRO A 237 23.98 -13.38 0.25
CA PRO A 237 24.66 -14.43 1.00
C PRO A 237 26.05 -14.01 1.51
N LEU A 238 26.78 -13.20 0.72
CA LEU A 238 28.10 -12.68 1.10
C LEU A 238 28.00 -11.72 2.30
N GLU A 239 27.05 -10.79 2.26
CA GLU A 239 26.81 -9.82 3.33
C GLU A 239 26.37 -10.53 4.63
N SER A 240 25.55 -11.56 4.50
CA SER A 240 25.13 -12.40 5.63
C SER A 240 26.31 -13.11 6.29
N MET A 241 27.30 -13.58 5.50
CA MET A 241 28.52 -14.17 6.06
C MET A 241 29.41 -13.15 6.76
N GLU A 242 29.53 -11.94 6.23
CA GLU A 242 30.27 -10.85 6.87
C GLU A 242 29.67 -10.48 8.22
N ILE A 243 28.35 -10.35 8.30
CA ILE A 243 27.64 -10.02 9.54
C ILE A 243 27.83 -11.11 10.61
N ARG A 244 27.88 -12.39 10.21
CA ARG A 244 28.16 -13.50 11.14
C ARG A 244 29.60 -13.47 11.68
N LYS A 245 30.55 -12.93 10.92
CA LYS A 245 31.97 -12.83 11.32
C LYS A 245 32.29 -11.61 12.18
N LEU A 246 31.37 -10.66 12.32
CA LEU A 246 31.57 -9.46 13.14
C LEU A 246 31.54 -9.77 14.64
N SER A 247 32.42 -9.10 15.38
CA SER A 247 32.40 -9.14 16.85
C SER A 247 31.15 -8.45 17.41
N ALA A 248 30.72 -8.86 18.60
CA ALA A 248 29.55 -8.28 19.28
C ALA A 248 29.70 -6.76 19.50
N GLN A 249 30.90 -6.29 19.86
CA GLN A 249 31.20 -4.88 20.05
C GLN A 249 30.98 -4.05 18.76
N LYS A 250 31.48 -4.53 17.62
CA LYS A 250 31.29 -3.84 16.33
C LYS A 250 29.82 -3.81 15.90
N LYS A 251 29.06 -4.88 16.19
CA LYS A 251 27.62 -4.90 15.93
C LYS A 251 26.87 -3.85 16.75
N GLU A 252 27.29 -3.64 18.00
CA GLU A 252 26.72 -2.63 18.87
C GLU A 252 27.06 -1.20 18.41
N GLU A 253 28.30 -0.95 18.03
CA GLU A 253 28.73 0.32 17.40
C GLU A 253 27.89 0.63 16.15
N TRP A 254 27.76 -0.34 15.23
CA TRP A 254 26.94 -0.16 14.02
C TRP A 254 25.47 0.10 14.34
N SER A 255 24.95 -0.50 15.40
CA SER A 255 23.58 -0.26 15.84
C SER A 255 23.39 1.14 16.41
N LEU A 256 24.39 1.66 17.14
CA LEU A 256 24.38 3.03 17.66
C LEU A 256 24.47 4.05 16.53
N ASP A 257 25.30 3.81 15.51
CA ASP A 257 25.39 4.64 14.31
C ASP A 257 24.01 4.78 13.64
N VAL A 258 23.31 3.65 13.41
CA VAL A 258 21.99 3.63 12.79
C VAL A 258 20.97 4.35 13.66
N LYS A 259 21.03 4.13 14.99
CA LYS A 259 20.15 4.82 15.94
C LYS A 259 20.31 6.33 15.82
N GLN A 260 21.54 6.85 15.86
CA GLN A 260 21.83 8.28 15.74
C GLN A 260 21.31 8.86 14.42
N PHE A 261 21.47 8.13 13.32
CA PHE A 261 20.95 8.53 12.02
C PHE A 261 19.41 8.62 12.00
N CYS A 262 18.74 7.62 12.58
CA CYS A 262 17.28 7.58 12.65
C CYS A 262 16.71 8.65 13.59
N THR A 263 17.40 8.96 14.69
CA THR A 263 16.99 9.97 15.68
C THR A 263 17.41 11.39 15.31
N SER A 264 17.73 11.65 14.05
CA SER A 264 17.98 13.02 13.58
C SER A 264 16.72 13.88 13.73
N PRO A 265 16.83 15.18 14.08
CA PRO A 265 15.68 16.01 14.44
C PRO A 265 14.64 16.12 13.31
N LEU A 266 15.09 16.15 12.05
CA LEU A 266 14.22 16.16 10.88
C LEU A 266 13.42 14.86 10.75
N LYS A 267 14.05 13.69 10.92
CA LYS A 267 13.37 12.39 10.87
C LYS A 267 12.42 12.21 12.04
N CYS A 268 12.80 12.65 13.24
CA CYS A 268 11.91 12.63 14.40
C CYS A 268 10.64 13.45 14.15
N ALA A 269 10.77 14.67 13.60
CA ALA A 269 9.62 15.50 13.25
C ALA A 269 8.73 14.85 12.17
N GLN A 270 9.34 14.23 11.15
CA GLN A 270 8.61 13.47 10.12
C GLN A 270 7.84 12.28 10.72
N VAL A 271 8.47 11.50 11.59
CA VAL A 271 7.84 10.37 12.29
C VAL A 271 6.70 10.83 13.18
N GLN A 272 6.86 11.93 13.91
CA GLN A 272 5.81 12.49 14.75
C GLN A 272 4.61 12.95 13.90
N LYS A 273 4.85 13.65 12.80
CA LYS A 273 3.79 14.07 11.87
C LYS A 273 3.04 12.87 11.29
N ARG A 274 3.76 11.84 10.84
CA ARG A 274 3.15 10.62 10.29
C ARG A 274 2.39 9.84 11.36
N MET A 275 2.90 9.75 12.57
CA MET A 275 2.17 9.11 13.68
C MET A 275 0.89 9.86 14.05
N GLN A 276 0.93 11.20 14.02
CA GLN A 276 -0.27 12.01 14.19
C GLN A 276 -1.32 11.69 13.12
N GLU A 277 -0.91 11.61 11.84
CA GLU A 277 -1.81 11.21 10.76
C GLU A 277 -2.43 9.82 10.98
N VAL A 278 -1.65 8.86 11.47
CA VAL A 278 -2.15 7.51 11.84
C VAL A 278 -3.17 7.58 12.97
N VAL A 279 -2.91 8.37 14.01
CA VAL A 279 -3.82 8.56 15.15
C VAL A 279 -5.13 9.19 14.68
N ASP A 280 -5.05 10.26 13.89
CA ASP A 280 -6.21 11.03 13.43
C ASP A 280 -7.07 10.25 12.44
N THR A 281 -6.47 9.35 11.65
CA THR A 281 -7.18 8.56 10.62
C THR A 281 -7.76 7.27 11.19
N PHE A 282 -6.99 6.51 12.00
CA PHE A 282 -7.38 5.15 12.36
C PHE A 282 -7.80 4.95 13.81
N ILE A 283 -7.33 5.83 14.71
CA ILE A 283 -7.52 5.67 16.16
C ILE A 283 -8.63 6.58 16.67
N LYS A 284 -8.56 7.90 16.43
CA LYS A 284 -9.57 8.84 16.92
C LYS A 284 -10.98 8.52 16.42
N PRO A 285 -11.23 8.27 15.12
CA PRO A 285 -12.57 7.94 14.65
C PRO A 285 -13.11 6.65 15.28
N TRP A 286 -12.25 5.64 15.42
CA TRP A 286 -12.60 4.37 16.08
C TRP A 286 -12.92 4.55 17.57
N MET A 287 -12.18 5.39 18.29
CA MET A 287 -12.44 5.70 19.69
C MET A 287 -13.71 6.53 19.86
N LEU A 288 -13.99 7.50 18.98
CA LEU A 288 -15.21 8.32 18.99
C LEU A 288 -16.47 7.44 18.87
N ASN A 289 -16.44 6.44 18.00
CA ASN A 289 -17.51 5.44 17.88
C ASN A 289 -17.71 4.57 19.15
N ARG A 290 -16.78 4.64 20.11
CA ARG A 290 -16.76 3.87 21.36
C ARG A 290 -16.67 4.78 22.57
N SER A 291 -17.45 5.86 22.62
CA SER A 291 -17.52 6.78 23.76
C SER A 291 -16.24 7.57 24.07
N GLY A 292 -15.28 7.59 23.15
CA GLY A 292 -14.06 8.41 23.26
C GLY A 292 -12.98 7.89 24.21
N ILE A 293 -13.08 6.66 24.72
CA ILE A 293 -12.15 6.10 25.73
C ILE A 293 -11.72 4.69 25.36
N ALA A 294 -10.41 4.42 25.50
CA ALA A 294 -9.81 3.12 25.26
C ALA A 294 -8.65 2.85 26.21
N THR A 295 -8.47 1.57 26.56
CA THR A 295 -7.30 1.09 27.32
C THR A 295 -6.07 0.88 26.41
N LEU A 296 -4.88 0.84 26.99
CA LEU A 296 -3.62 0.54 26.29
C LEU A 296 -3.72 -0.77 25.48
N GLN A 297 -4.34 -1.81 26.05
CA GLN A 297 -4.49 -3.10 25.39
C GLN A 297 -5.40 -2.99 24.16
N GLU A 298 -6.55 -2.34 24.29
CA GLU A 298 -7.46 -2.12 23.15
C GLU A 298 -6.79 -1.31 22.04
N LEU A 299 -5.97 -0.32 22.38
CA LEU A 299 -5.22 0.47 21.41
C LEU A 299 -4.16 -0.38 20.68
N LYS A 300 -3.43 -1.24 21.39
CA LYS A 300 -2.47 -2.19 20.78
C LYS A 300 -3.19 -3.16 19.84
N GLU A 301 -4.32 -3.72 20.26
CA GLU A 301 -5.14 -4.60 19.44
C GLU A 301 -5.68 -3.89 18.20
N ARG A 302 -6.11 -2.63 18.34
CA ARG A 302 -6.58 -1.82 17.21
C ARG A 302 -5.47 -1.58 16.19
N LEU A 303 -4.27 -1.19 16.64
CA LEU A 303 -3.10 -0.99 15.78
C LEU A 303 -2.68 -2.29 15.07
N GLN A 304 -2.83 -3.44 15.74
CA GLN A 304 -2.58 -4.74 15.13
C GLN A 304 -3.63 -5.08 14.06
N LYS A 305 -4.91 -4.79 14.30
CA LYS A 305 -6.01 -5.02 13.36
C LYS A 305 -5.94 -4.14 12.12
N VAL A 306 -5.49 -2.89 12.27
CA VAL A 306 -5.35 -1.94 11.15
C VAL A 306 -4.09 -2.26 10.33
N SER A 307 -3.13 -3.01 10.87
CA SER A 307 -1.92 -3.34 10.15
C SER A 307 -2.16 -4.29 8.97
N SER A 308 -1.46 -4.06 7.86
CA SER A 308 -1.38 -5.02 6.75
C SER A 308 -0.70 -6.34 7.16
N SER A 309 0.07 -6.36 8.26
CA SER A 309 0.71 -7.57 8.80
C SER A 309 0.67 -7.60 10.33
N SER A 310 -0.25 -8.40 10.85
CA SER A 310 -0.48 -8.57 12.30
C SER A 310 0.73 -9.08 13.07
N LYS A 311 1.65 -9.81 12.41
CA LYS A 311 2.89 -10.34 13.00
C LYS A 311 3.95 -9.27 13.22
N ILE A 312 4.00 -8.26 12.35
CA ILE A 312 5.03 -7.21 12.37
C ILE A 312 4.63 -6.08 13.35
N ALA A 313 3.33 -5.83 13.49
CA ALA A 313 2.80 -4.74 14.31
C ALA A 313 3.39 -4.63 15.74
N PRO A 314 3.43 -5.68 16.58
CA PRO A 314 3.94 -5.53 17.94
C PRO A 314 5.44 -5.16 17.97
N ARG A 315 6.25 -5.77 17.09
CA ARG A 315 7.68 -5.50 16.96
C ARG A 315 7.95 -4.10 16.43
N ALA A 316 7.15 -3.66 15.47
CA ALA A 316 7.20 -2.30 14.94
C ALA A 316 6.87 -1.27 16.02
N LEU A 317 5.85 -1.51 16.84
CA LEU A 317 5.51 -0.62 17.95
C LEU A 317 6.63 -0.52 18.96
N GLU A 318 7.28 -1.65 19.31
CA GLU A 318 8.46 -1.63 20.16
C GLU A 318 9.61 -0.83 19.56
N PHE A 319 9.88 -1.00 18.26
CA PHE A 319 10.86 -0.21 17.52
C PHE A 319 10.58 1.30 17.63
N PHE A 320 9.35 1.75 17.40
CA PHE A 320 9.00 3.16 17.50
C PHE A 320 9.11 3.68 18.95
N ASN A 321 8.58 2.93 19.92
CA ASN A 321 8.60 3.31 21.33
C ASN A 321 10.04 3.48 21.84
N GLN A 322 10.94 2.56 21.53
CA GLN A 322 12.33 2.61 21.99
C GLN A 322 13.15 3.72 21.33
N LEU A 323 12.87 4.04 20.05
CA LEU A 323 13.69 4.99 19.28
C LEU A 323 13.21 6.43 19.37
N PHE A 324 11.90 6.67 19.33
CA PHE A 324 11.34 8.01 19.19
C PHE A 324 10.60 8.49 20.43
N TYR A 325 10.19 7.58 21.31
CA TYR A 325 9.32 7.90 22.46
C TYR A 325 9.92 7.48 23.81
N SER A 326 11.23 7.24 23.90
CA SER A 326 11.93 6.95 25.16
C SER A 326 11.32 5.79 25.96
N ASN A 327 10.90 4.72 25.29
CA ASN A 327 10.19 3.55 25.83
C ASN A 327 8.75 3.82 26.31
N HIS A 328 8.21 5.02 26.10
CA HIS A 328 6.78 5.28 26.29
C HIS A 328 5.98 4.83 25.08
N PHE A 329 4.69 4.58 25.29
CA PHE A 329 3.78 4.20 24.22
C PHE A 329 3.58 5.35 23.24
N CYS A 330 3.84 5.11 21.95
CA CYS A 330 3.81 6.15 20.92
C CYS A 330 2.50 6.97 20.85
N LEU A 331 1.34 6.36 21.13
CA LEU A 331 0.07 7.10 21.10
C LEU A 331 -0.12 8.03 22.31
N ALA A 332 0.63 7.84 23.41
CA ALA A 332 0.53 8.70 24.60
C ALA A 332 0.97 10.14 24.32
N SER A 333 1.74 10.39 23.26
CA SER A 333 2.08 11.75 22.83
C SER A 333 0.94 12.48 22.11
N PHE A 334 -0.07 11.75 21.62
CA PHE A 334 -1.16 12.29 20.79
C PHE A 334 -2.53 12.17 21.44
N LEU A 335 -2.68 11.28 22.43
CA LEU A 335 -3.89 11.04 23.19
C LEU A 335 -3.67 11.45 24.65
N PRO A 336 -4.59 12.21 25.28
CA PRO A 336 -4.53 12.47 26.71
C PRO A 336 -4.68 11.17 27.52
N GLU A 337 -3.67 10.86 28.32
CA GLU A 337 -3.72 9.82 29.36
C GLU A 337 -4.36 10.43 30.62
N VAL A 338 -5.43 9.82 31.10
CA VAL A 338 -6.18 10.33 32.27
C VAL A 338 -5.87 9.52 33.51
N GLU A 339 -5.70 8.22 33.34
CA GLU A 339 -5.27 7.28 34.37
C GLU A 339 -4.30 6.28 33.73
N LYS A 340 -3.62 5.50 34.58
CA LYS A 340 -2.61 4.53 34.11
C LYS A 340 -3.22 3.59 33.07
N ASP A 341 -2.64 3.59 31.87
CA ASP A 341 -3.05 2.76 30.73
C ASP A 341 -4.46 3.09 30.17
N LEU A 342 -5.04 4.25 30.50
CA LEU A 342 -6.35 4.69 30.01
C LEU A 342 -6.24 6.02 29.25
N PHE A 343 -6.67 6.01 27.99
CA PHE A 343 -6.53 7.13 27.08
C PHE A 343 -7.89 7.63 26.58
N CYS A 344 -8.02 8.95 26.47
CA CYS A 344 -9.18 9.62 25.87
C CYS A 344 -8.85 10.14 24.46
N VAL A 345 -9.87 10.37 23.63
CA VAL A 345 -9.70 10.94 22.27
C VAL A 345 -9.15 12.36 22.31
N ASP A 346 -9.69 13.17 23.22
CA ASP A 346 -9.49 14.60 23.29
C ASP A 346 -9.58 15.10 24.74
N ARG A 347 -9.07 16.31 24.98
CA ARG A 347 -9.05 16.93 26.30
C ARG A 347 -10.45 17.16 26.89
N PRO A 348 -11.48 17.55 26.11
CA PRO A 348 -12.86 17.62 26.61
C PRO A 348 -13.37 16.30 27.20
N THR A 349 -13.19 15.18 26.49
CA THR A 349 -13.61 13.86 27.01
C THR A 349 -12.82 13.47 28.27
N ALA A 350 -11.53 13.80 28.32
CA ALA A 350 -10.73 13.61 29.54
C ALA A 350 -11.27 14.40 30.74
N ALA A 351 -11.60 15.68 30.56
CA ALA A 351 -12.17 16.52 31.62
C ALA A 351 -13.52 15.96 32.12
N VAL A 352 -14.37 15.49 31.20
CA VAL A 352 -15.66 14.86 31.56
C VAL A 352 -15.43 13.59 32.38
N TYR A 353 -14.45 12.77 31.99
CA TYR A 353 -14.10 11.57 32.74
C TYR A 353 -13.62 11.90 34.17
N GLU A 354 -12.74 12.89 34.31
CA GLU A 354 -12.24 13.35 35.61
C GLU A 354 -13.38 13.90 36.49
N ASP A 355 -14.29 14.69 35.91
CA ASP A 355 -15.44 15.23 36.62
C ASP A 355 -16.42 14.14 37.05
N LEU A 356 -16.71 13.17 36.16
CA LEU A 356 -17.57 12.03 36.45
C LEU A 356 -16.99 11.17 37.57
N THR A 357 -15.71 10.80 37.48
CA THR A 357 -15.06 9.97 38.49
C THR A 357 -14.96 10.68 39.83
N LYS A 358 -14.62 11.97 39.84
CA LYS A 358 -14.59 12.79 41.05
C LYS A 358 -15.96 12.90 41.69
N LYS A 359 -17.02 13.20 40.93
CA LYS A 359 -18.40 13.24 41.45
C LYS A 359 -18.86 11.87 41.92
N ALA A 360 -18.61 10.80 41.17
CA ALA A 360 -18.96 9.45 41.58
C ALA A 360 -18.28 9.06 42.91
N SER A 361 -17.04 9.51 43.14
CA SER A 361 -16.32 9.21 44.38
C SER A 361 -16.94 9.83 45.64
N THR A 362 -17.64 10.98 45.54
CA THR A 362 -18.22 11.65 46.72
C THR A 362 -19.39 10.89 47.34
N TYR A 363 -20.05 10.03 46.55
CA TYR A 363 -21.15 9.19 47.03
C TYR A 363 -20.70 8.06 47.96
N PHE A 364 -19.44 7.64 47.86
CA PHE A 364 -18.92 6.52 48.65
C PHE A 364 -18.21 7.03 49.92
N TYR A 365 -18.95 7.05 51.04
CA TYR A 365 -18.39 7.44 52.35
C TYR A 365 -17.59 6.33 53.04
N SER A 366 -17.66 5.08 52.56
CA SER A 366 -16.81 3.98 53.03
C SER A 366 -16.61 2.89 51.97
N LEU A 367 -15.51 2.15 52.07
CA LEU A 367 -15.16 1.03 51.16
C LEU A 367 -16.17 -0.14 51.17
N LYS A 368 -17.10 -0.18 52.14
CA LYS A 368 -18.12 -1.23 52.26
C LYS A 368 -19.42 -0.91 51.55
N VAL A 369 -19.59 0.32 51.08
CA VAL A 369 -20.81 0.75 50.41
C VAL A 369 -20.81 0.21 48.99
N SER A 370 -21.87 -0.50 48.62
CA SER A 370 -22.16 -0.87 47.24
C SER A 370 -23.49 -0.28 46.79
N TYR A 371 -23.53 0.19 45.56
CA TYR A 371 -24.75 0.64 44.90
C TYR A 371 -25.04 -0.26 43.72
N ASN A 372 -26.32 -0.46 43.38
CA ASN A 372 -26.67 -0.98 42.07
C ASN A 372 -26.22 0.04 41.02
N LEU A 373 -25.49 -0.42 40.00
CA LEU A 373 -24.86 0.42 38.98
C LEU A 373 -25.89 1.23 38.18
N ASP A 374 -27.02 0.64 37.80
CA ASP A 374 -28.03 1.32 37.00
C ASP A 374 -28.72 2.42 37.82
N HIS A 375 -29.04 2.13 39.08
CA HIS A 375 -29.61 3.12 40.00
C HIS A 375 -28.62 4.24 40.35
N PHE A 376 -27.34 3.90 40.48
CA PHE A 376 -26.28 4.87 40.73
C PHE A 376 -26.11 5.85 39.56
N ILE A 377 -26.17 5.34 38.33
CA ILE A 377 -26.16 6.19 37.13
C ILE A 377 -27.40 7.09 37.09
N ASP A 378 -28.59 6.60 37.45
CA ASP A 378 -29.80 7.44 37.54
C ASP A 378 -29.65 8.58 38.56
N LEU A 379 -28.94 8.33 39.68
CA LEU A 379 -28.65 9.35 40.69
C LEU A 379 -27.68 10.41 40.15
N LEU A 380 -26.59 9.97 39.51
CA LEU A 380 -25.61 10.86 38.89
C LEU A 380 -26.23 11.71 37.77
N GLU A 381 -27.07 11.10 36.92
CA GLU A 381 -27.79 11.79 35.87
C GLU A 381 -28.70 12.88 36.45
N LYS A 382 -29.49 12.57 37.49
CA LYS A 382 -30.40 13.53 38.13
C LYS A 382 -29.69 14.73 38.74
N GLU A 383 -28.52 14.52 39.33
CA GLU A 383 -27.75 15.60 39.96
C GLU A 383 -27.01 16.46 38.92
N ALA A 384 -26.54 15.85 37.82
CA ALA A 384 -25.72 16.51 36.81
C ALA A 384 -26.47 16.87 35.50
N MET A 385 -27.80 16.76 35.47
CA MET A 385 -28.67 16.91 34.28
C MET A 385 -28.43 18.15 33.40
N LYS A 386 -27.80 19.22 33.90
CA LYS A 386 -27.52 20.43 33.12
C LYS A 386 -26.15 20.43 32.43
N GLU A 387 -25.17 19.72 32.96
CA GLU A 387 -23.79 19.73 32.47
C GLU A 387 -23.52 18.59 31.47
N TRP A 388 -24.28 17.48 31.56
CA TRP A 388 -23.94 16.22 30.88
C TRP A 388 -24.92 15.77 29.78
N ASN A 389 -25.79 16.66 29.30
CA ASN A 389 -26.75 16.38 28.21
C ASN A 389 -26.12 15.88 26.89
N CYS A 390 -24.79 15.79 26.82
CA CYS A 390 -24.02 15.38 25.65
C CYS A 390 -23.65 13.88 25.64
N TYR A 391 -23.84 13.12 26.73
CA TYR A 391 -23.35 11.73 26.81
C TYR A 391 -24.48 10.73 27.06
N ALA A 392 -24.41 9.58 26.37
CA ALA A 392 -25.38 8.52 26.55
C ALA A 392 -25.12 7.77 27.88
N ARG A 393 -26.17 7.26 28.51
CA ARG A 393 -26.10 6.42 29.73
C ARG A 393 -25.05 5.31 29.64
N ALA A 394 -24.93 4.70 28.45
CA ALA A 394 -23.97 3.64 28.18
C ALA A 394 -22.51 4.10 28.33
N ASP A 395 -22.21 5.36 28.00
CA ASP A 395 -20.88 5.93 28.06
C ASP A 395 -20.44 6.13 29.50
N MET A 396 -21.32 6.69 30.34
CA MET A 396 -21.09 6.83 31.79
C MET A 396 -20.86 5.47 32.46
N GLN A 397 -21.67 4.47 32.10
CA GLN A 397 -21.51 3.12 32.61
C GLN A 397 -20.13 2.54 32.24
N LYS A 398 -19.70 2.75 31.00
CA LYS A 398 -18.39 2.28 30.52
C LYS A 398 -17.24 3.02 31.21
N MET A 399 -17.32 4.33 31.37
CA MET A 399 -16.33 5.15 32.08
C MET A 399 -16.11 4.65 33.51
N LEU A 400 -17.19 4.44 34.27
CA LEU A 400 -17.11 3.95 35.65
C LEU A 400 -16.58 2.52 35.75
N ARG A 401 -16.83 1.67 34.75
CA ARG A 401 -16.30 0.30 34.70
C ARG A 401 -14.80 0.25 34.38
N LEU A 402 -14.31 1.18 33.57
CA LEU A 402 -12.91 1.24 33.17
C LEU A 402 -12.03 1.95 34.21
N SER A 403 -12.63 2.76 35.09
CA SER A 403 -11.93 3.43 36.16
C SER A 403 -11.38 2.43 37.19
N PRO A 404 -10.11 2.54 37.60
CA PRO A 404 -9.48 1.71 38.63
C PRO A 404 -10.02 2.04 40.02
N LEU A 405 -10.63 3.22 40.22
CA LEU A 405 -11.18 3.67 41.50
C LEU A 405 -12.43 2.87 41.89
N PHE A 406 -13.12 2.28 40.91
CA PHE A 406 -14.36 1.55 41.13
C PHE A 406 -14.23 0.09 40.73
N SER A 407 -14.77 -0.80 41.56
CA SER A 407 -14.88 -2.21 41.25
C SER A 407 -16.33 -2.52 40.90
N VAL A 408 -16.61 -2.80 39.63
CA VAL A 408 -17.93 -3.22 39.18
C VAL A 408 -17.99 -4.74 39.16
N ARG A 409 -18.89 -5.33 39.95
CA ARG A 409 -19.04 -6.80 40.08
C ARG A 409 -20.50 -7.20 40.03
N LYS A 410 -20.76 -8.46 39.70
CA LYS A 410 -22.11 -9.02 39.76
C LYS A 410 -22.44 -9.37 41.21
N GLY A 411 -23.45 -8.71 41.77
CA GLY A 411 -23.91 -8.91 43.15
C GLY A 411 -24.68 -10.22 43.33
N ALA A 412 -25.09 -10.48 44.58
CA ALA A 412 -25.88 -11.67 44.95
C ALA A 412 -27.26 -11.71 44.26
N SER A 413 -27.79 -10.54 43.90
CA SER A 413 -29.04 -10.35 43.15
C SER A 413 -28.89 -10.55 41.63
N HIS A 414 -27.72 -10.98 41.16
CA HIS A 414 -27.32 -11.01 39.74
C HIS A 414 -27.29 -9.66 39.01
N GLN A 415 -27.52 -8.55 39.71
CA GLN A 415 -27.38 -7.20 39.17
C GLN A 415 -25.94 -6.71 39.29
N LEU A 416 -25.56 -5.72 38.49
CA LEU A 416 -24.23 -5.11 38.58
C LEU A 416 -24.20 -4.12 39.74
N GLU A 417 -23.23 -4.30 40.62
CA GLU A 417 -22.98 -3.43 41.76
C GLU A 417 -21.63 -2.73 41.58
N ILE A 418 -21.58 -1.46 42.00
CA ILE A 418 -20.38 -0.62 42.00
C ILE A 418 -19.97 -0.34 43.45
N ARG A 419 -18.68 -0.43 43.73
CA ARG A 419 -18.04 -0.11 45.02
C ARG A 419 -16.70 0.55 44.77
N LEU A 420 -16.17 1.28 45.76
CA LEU A 420 -14.76 1.71 45.73
C LEU A 420 -13.83 0.49 45.74
N SER A 421 -12.79 0.53 44.90
CA SER A 421 -11.77 -0.52 44.76
C SER A 421 -10.79 -0.57 45.93
#